data_AF-A0A374AMD7-F1
#
_entry.id   AF-A0A374AMD7-F1
#
_cell.length_a   1.000
_cell.length_b   1.000
_cell.length_c   1.000
_cell.angle_alpha   90.00
_cell.angle_beta   90.00
_cell.angle_gamma   90.00
#
_symmetry.space_group_name_H-M   'P 1'
#
loop_
_entity.id
_entity.type
_entity.pdbx_description
1 polymer ?
#
loop_
_entity_poly.entity_id
_entity_poly.type
_entity_poly.pdbx_seq_one_letter_code
_entity_poly.pdbx_strand_id
1 'polypeptide(L)'
;MKNKITAILACGAFVFLLAGCQSTPKDQAEATTTQDIATTAEGTENATENSTETQATASDTPDFSKYETKISQITKKIQAAKPISDVSKNQDKFYSLKKELDAIDHELDTLDDDYEHQYDTGKLSAAKYKEIERRIDALEDKLDFAEDTLENKFGIDD
;
A
#
# COMPACT_ATOMS: atom_id res chain seq x y z
N MET A 1 6.94 48.48 -4.77
CA MET A 1 7.99 49.02 -3.88
C MET A 1 7.52 48.93 -2.43
N LYS A 2 8.08 48.00 -1.64
CA LYS A 2 8.51 48.19 -0.25
C LYS A 2 9.09 46.87 0.25
N ASN A 3 10.31 47.00 0.74
CA ASN A 3 11.29 45.98 0.99
C ASN A 3 11.19 45.46 2.43
N LYS A 4 11.48 44.16 2.58
CA LYS A 4 12.41 43.54 3.54
C LYS A 4 12.20 43.77 5.04
N ILE A 5 12.01 42.67 5.76
CA ILE A 5 12.44 42.50 7.15
C ILE A 5 13.36 41.27 7.19
N THR A 6 14.53 41.47 7.80
CA THR A 6 15.67 40.56 7.84
C THR A 6 15.91 40.12 9.29
N ALA A 7 16.48 38.91 9.45
CA ALA A 7 17.20 38.37 10.63
C ALA A 7 16.30 37.91 11.80
N ILE A 8 16.60 36.83 12.55
CA ILE A 8 17.86 36.55 13.23
C ILE A 8 18.08 35.03 13.44
N LEU A 9 19.35 34.67 13.26
CA LEU A 9 20.13 33.47 13.58
C LEU A 9 20.07 33.06 15.07
N ALA A 10 19.89 31.77 15.37
CA ALA A 10 20.41 31.16 16.60
C ALA A 10 20.70 29.66 16.41
N CYS A 11 21.98 29.34 16.38
CA CYS A 11 22.53 27.98 16.40
C CYS A 11 22.31 27.31 17.77
N GLY A 12 21.99 26.02 17.76
CA GLY A 12 22.04 25.16 18.94
C GLY A 12 22.41 23.74 18.54
N ALA A 13 23.69 23.50 18.28
CA ALA A 13 24.23 22.15 18.17
C ALA A 13 24.35 21.55 19.58
N PHE A 14 23.65 20.45 19.83
CA PHE A 14 23.82 19.65 21.03
C PHE A 14 24.62 18.40 20.66
N VAL A 15 25.92 18.42 20.94
CA VAL A 15 26.78 17.22 20.92
C VAL A 15 26.97 16.79 22.37
N PHE A 16 26.49 15.59 22.71
CA PHE A 16 26.97 14.87 23.87
C PHE A 16 27.58 13.54 23.42
N LEU A 17 28.91 13.50 23.55
CA LEU A 17 29.74 12.31 23.50
C LEU A 17 29.55 11.50 24.78
N LEU A 18 29.31 10.20 24.66
CA LEU A 18 29.72 9.22 25.65
C LEU A 18 30.45 8.07 24.95
N ALA A 19 31.71 7.90 25.35
CA ALA A 19 32.60 6.82 24.98
C ALA A 19 32.31 5.56 25.82
N GLY A 20 32.60 4.37 25.26
CA GLY A 20 32.65 3.13 26.04
C GLY A 20 32.95 1.88 25.20
N CYS A 21 34.21 1.43 25.27
CA CYS A 21 34.87 0.16 24.88
C CYS A 21 33.99 -0.98 24.29
N GLN A 22 34.23 -1.59 23.13
CA GLN A 22 35.43 -2.29 22.61
C GLN A 22 36.03 -3.35 23.56
N SER A 23 35.66 -4.62 23.36
CA SER A 23 36.51 -5.77 23.70
C SER A 23 36.25 -6.92 22.71
N THR A 24 37.20 -7.12 21.80
CA THR A 24 37.34 -8.31 20.93
C THR A 24 38.07 -9.44 21.67
N PRO A 25 37.94 -10.70 21.19
CA PRO A 25 38.27 -11.91 21.95
C PRO A 25 39.74 -12.36 21.81
N LYS A 26 40.25 -12.93 22.90
CA LYS A 26 41.38 -13.88 23.03
C LYS A 26 40.92 -14.88 24.09
N ASP A 27 41.04 -16.20 23.95
CA ASP A 27 42.29 -16.88 23.63
C ASP A 27 42.06 -18.28 23.00
N GLN A 28 43.14 -18.78 22.41
CA GLN A 28 43.27 -19.96 21.57
C GLN A 28 43.84 -21.15 22.37
N ALA A 29 43.34 -22.37 22.10
CA ALA A 29 43.98 -23.70 22.31
C ALA A 29 44.39 -24.10 23.75
N GLU A 30 44.40 -25.35 24.21
CA GLU A 30 44.17 -26.70 23.72
C GLU A 30 44.13 -27.58 24.99
N ALA A 31 43.32 -28.65 25.04
CA ALA A 31 43.67 -29.90 25.75
C ALA A 31 42.58 -30.98 25.59
N THR A 32 42.86 -31.94 24.71
CA THR A 32 42.72 -33.41 24.86
C THR A 32 41.78 -33.97 25.93
N THR A 33 40.85 -34.85 25.54
CA THR A 33 40.74 -36.27 26.00
C THR A 33 39.61 -37.02 25.29
N THR A 34 39.94 -38.25 24.88
CA THR A 34 39.16 -39.28 24.16
C THR A 34 38.23 -40.10 25.06
N GLN A 35 37.33 -40.89 24.43
CA GLN A 35 36.51 -42.04 24.91
C GLN A 35 35.02 -41.68 25.11
N ASP A 36 34.00 -42.45 24.76
CA ASP A 36 33.85 -43.73 24.04
C ASP A 36 32.37 -43.88 23.61
N ILE A 37 32.13 -44.92 22.81
CA ILE A 37 30.91 -45.35 22.09
C ILE A 37 29.68 -45.64 22.99
N ALA A 38 28.44 -45.31 22.55
CA ALA A 38 27.27 -46.24 22.45
C ALA A 38 25.87 -45.56 22.29
N THR A 39 25.15 -46.02 21.26
CA THR A 39 23.70 -46.22 21.03
C THR A 39 22.67 -45.78 22.09
N THR A 40 21.58 -45.12 21.67
CA THR A 40 20.16 -45.51 21.92
C THR A 40 19.19 -44.62 21.11
N ALA A 41 18.11 -45.25 20.64
CA ALA A 41 17.10 -44.75 19.72
C ALA A 41 15.95 -43.95 20.39
N GLU A 42 15.18 -43.29 19.52
CA GLU A 42 13.79 -42.82 19.62
C GLU A 42 13.43 -41.72 20.65
N GLY A 43 12.86 -40.65 20.10
CA GLY A 43 12.21 -39.57 20.83
C GLY A 43 11.41 -38.70 19.88
N THR A 44 10.22 -39.18 19.52
CA THR A 44 9.16 -38.44 18.86
C THR A 44 8.84 -37.16 19.63
N GLU A 45 9.06 -36.00 19.01
CA GLU A 45 8.37 -34.76 19.39
C GLU A 45 7.66 -34.21 18.17
N ASN A 46 6.41 -34.67 18.02
CA ASN A 46 5.44 -34.07 17.14
C ASN A 46 5.03 -32.74 17.80
N ALA A 47 5.73 -31.66 17.46
CA ALA A 47 5.35 -30.31 17.83
C ALA A 47 4.00 -30.01 17.15
N THR A 48 2.94 -30.21 17.93
CA THR A 48 1.60 -29.76 17.61
C THR A 48 1.62 -28.23 17.68
N GLU A 49 1.94 -27.60 16.56
CA GLU A 49 1.62 -26.20 16.35
C GLU A 49 0.10 -26.09 16.34
N ASN A 50 -0.41 -25.60 17.46
CA ASN A 50 -1.77 -25.13 17.61
C ASN A 50 -1.96 -23.89 16.72
N SER A 51 -2.04 -24.12 15.41
CA SER A 51 -2.60 -23.17 14.46
C SER A 51 -4.04 -22.97 14.89
N THR A 52 -4.25 -21.87 15.62
CA THR A 52 -5.59 -21.35 15.84
C THR A 52 -6.04 -20.86 14.46
N GLU A 53 -6.59 -21.77 13.67
CA GLU A 53 -7.37 -21.42 12.50
C GLU A 53 -8.55 -20.61 13.02
N THR A 54 -8.39 -19.29 13.00
CA THR A 54 -9.52 -18.37 13.09
C THR A 54 -10.41 -18.71 11.90
N GLN A 55 -11.47 -19.44 12.22
CA GLN A 55 -12.51 -19.90 11.33
C GLN A 55 -13.07 -18.68 10.59
N ALA A 56 -12.69 -18.53 9.31
CA ALA A 56 -13.24 -17.52 8.42
C ALA A 56 -14.76 -17.70 8.39
N THR A 57 -15.47 -16.72 8.93
CA THR A 57 -16.92 -16.74 8.97
C THR A 57 -17.45 -16.46 7.58
N ALA A 58 -18.48 -17.21 7.18
CA ALA A 58 -19.13 -17.05 5.89
C ALA A 58 -19.90 -15.71 5.82
N SER A 59 -19.19 -14.59 5.65
CA SER A 59 -19.61 -13.32 5.04
C SER A 59 -18.42 -12.34 4.91
N ASP A 60 -17.20 -12.84 4.65
CA ASP A 60 -15.97 -12.03 4.67
C ASP A 60 -15.58 -11.46 3.28
N THR A 61 -16.47 -11.51 2.29
CA THR A 61 -16.19 -10.88 0.98
C THR A 61 -16.44 -9.38 1.08
N PRO A 62 -15.42 -8.53 0.85
CA PRO A 62 -15.61 -7.10 0.91
C PRO A 62 -16.67 -6.61 -0.08
N ASP A 63 -17.47 -5.64 0.36
CA ASP A 63 -18.48 -5.01 -0.47
C ASP A 63 -17.87 -3.86 -1.28
N PHE A 64 -17.63 -4.10 -2.56
CA PHE A 64 -17.12 -3.11 -3.51
C PHE A 64 -18.23 -2.31 -4.22
N SER A 65 -19.50 -2.52 -3.89
CA SER A 65 -20.64 -1.90 -4.60
C SER A 65 -20.60 -0.37 -4.59
N LYS A 66 -20.03 0.22 -3.53
CA LYS A 66 -19.76 1.66 -3.44
C LYS A 66 -18.90 2.14 -4.62
N TYR A 67 -17.78 1.47 -4.89
CA TYR A 67 -16.84 1.85 -5.94
C TYR A 67 -17.43 1.57 -7.32
N GLU A 68 -18.07 0.42 -7.51
CA GLU A 68 -18.79 0.10 -8.75
C GLU A 68 -19.84 1.17 -9.09
N THR A 69 -20.56 1.65 -8.09
CA THR A 69 -21.55 2.72 -8.26
C THR A 69 -20.89 4.04 -8.63
N LYS A 70 -19.83 4.44 -7.93
CA LYS A 70 -19.07 5.67 -8.22
C LYS A 70 -18.50 5.66 -9.64
N ILE A 71 -17.82 4.57 -10.02
CA ILE A 71 -17.25 4.36 -11.36
C ILE A 71 -18.36 4.43 -12.41
N SER A 72 -19.47 3.69 -12.22
CA SER A 72 -20.60 3.75 -13.15
C SER A 72 -21.16 5.17 -13.33
N GLN A 73 -21.24 5.94 -12.25
CA GLN A 73 -21.73 7.32 -12.29
C GLN A 73 -20.77 8.25 -13.04
N ILE A 74 -19.47 8.20 -12.77
CA ILE A 74 -18.49 9.06 -13.46
C ILE A 74 -18.36 8.67 -14.93
N THR A 75 -18.34 7.37 -15.27
CA THR A 75 -18.34 6.91 -16.66
C THR A 75 -19.56 7.44 -17.43
N LYS A 76 -20.76 7.43 -16.81
CA LYS A 76 -21.97 8.03 -17.43
C LYS A 76 -21.83 9.54 -17.63
N LYS A 77 -21.26 10.26 -16.66
CA LYS A 77 -20.99 11.71 -16.80
C LYS A 77 -20.02 11.98 -17.97
N ILE A 78 -18.95 11.20 -18.09
CA ILE A 78 -17.95 11.31 -19.17
C ILE A 78 -18.59 10.99 -20.52
N GLN A 79 -19.38 9.92 -20.61
CA GLN A 79 -20.10 9.55 -21.83
C GLN A 79 -21.06 10.66 -22.30
N ALA A 80 -21.77 11.28 -21.36
CA ALA A 80 -22.71 12.38 -21.64
C ALA A 80 -22.00 13.71 -21.96
N ALA A 81 -20.76 13.90 -21.47
CA ALA A 81 -19.98 15.08 -21.75
C ALA A 81 -19.64 15.18 -23.25
N LYS A 82 -19.78 16.40 -23.78
CA LYS A 82 -19.51 16.74 -25.18
C LYS A 82 -18.66 18.00 -25.22
N PRO A 83 -17.53 18.00 -25.94
CA PRO A 83 -16.79 19.22 -26.20
C PRO A 83 -17.67 20.24 -26.93
N ILE A 84 -17.47 21.51 -26.61
CA ILE A 84 -18.09 22.66 -27.28
C ILE A 84 -17.03 23.49 -28.00
N SER A 85 -17.42 24.53 -28.73
CA SER A 85 -16.45 25.39 -29.46
C SER A 85 -15.58 26.26 -28.55
N ASP A 86 -15.95 26.40 -27.27
CA ASP A 86 -15.25 27.20 -26.28
C ASP A 86 -14.18 26.34 -25.58
N VAL A 87 -12.91 26.59 -25.92
CA VAL A 87 -11.77 25.81 -25.42
C VAL A 87 -11.61 25.92 -23.91
N SER A 88 -11.77 27.12 -23.34
CA SER A 88 -11.59 27.32 -21.89
C SER A 88 -12.64 26.53 -21.12
N LYS A 89 -13.90 26.55 -21.58
CA LYS A 89 -14.97 25.78 -20.93
C LYS A 89 -14.79 24.27 -21.09
N ASN A 90 -14.18 23.82 -22.19
CA ASN A 90 -13.83 22.41 -22.36
C ASN A 90 -12.74 21.99 -21.36
N GLN A 91 -11.70 22.81 -21.17
CA GLN A 91 -10.66 22.55 -20.17
C GLN A 91 -11.25 22.50 -18.76
N ASP A 92 -12.08 23.48 -18.38
CA ASP A 92 -12.75 23.49 -17.08
C ASP A 92 -13.59 22.21 -16.87
N LYS A 93 -14.30 21.78 -17.91
CA LYS A 93 -15.11 20.56 -17.88
C LYS A 93 -14.26 19.30 -17.76
N PHE A 94 -13.15 19.24 -18.49
CA PHE A 94 -12.19 18.14 -18.45
C PHE A 94 -11.60 17.98 -17.05
N TYR A 95 -10.95 19.01 -16.52
CA TYR A 95 -10.31 18.94 -15.20
C TYR A 95 -11.30 18.73 -14.05
N SER A 96 -12.54 19.19 -14.20
CA SER A 96 -13.60 18.86 -13.23
C SER A 96 -13.93 17.36 -13.22
N LEU A 97 -13.92 16.68 -14.36
CA LEU A 97 -14.19 15.24 -14.46
C LEU A 97 -12.96 14.42 -14.07
N LYS A 98 -11.76 14.85 -14.49
CA LYS A 98 -10.47 14.24 -14.10
C LYS A 98 -10.32 14.21 -12.57
N LYS A 99 -10.57 15.34 -11.90
CA LYS A 99 -10.56 15.40 -10.44
C LYS A 99 -11.56 14.44 -9.76
N GLU A 100 -12.69 14.16 -10.40
CA GLU A 100 -13.61 13.14 -9.88
C GLU A 100 -13.07 11.71 -10.07
N LEU A 101 -12.37 11.42 -11.18
CA LEU A 101 -11.67 10.14 -11.39
C LEU A 101 -10.55 9.97 -10.37
N ASP A 102 -9.64 10.95 -10.23
CA ASP A 102 -8.51 10.93 -9.29
C ASP A 102 -8.97 10.71 -7.84
N ALA A 103 -10.12 11.26 -7.49
CA ALA A 103 -10.66 11.09 -6.14
C ALA A 103 -11.17 9.66 -5.90
N ILE A 104 -11.66 8.97 -6.92
CA ILE A 104 -12.09 7.56 -6.80
C ILE A 104 -10.85 6.67 -6.80
N ASP A 105 -9.89 6.95 -7.68
CA ASP A 105 -8.59 6.27 -7.77
C ASP A 105 -7.86 6.29 -6.42
N HIS A 106 -7.66 7.47 -5.83
CA HIS A 106 -7.05 7.61 -4.52
C HIS A 106 -7.81 6.88 -3.39
N GLU A 107 -9.14 6.76 -3.49
CA GLU A 107 -9.92 5.97 -2.53
C GLU A 107 -9.69 4.46 -2.72
N LEU A 108 -9.39 3.98 -3.93
CA LEU A 108 -9.01 2.59 -4.21
C LEU A 108 -7.59 2.30 -3.75
N ASP A 109 -6.62 3.19 -4.01
CA ASP A 109 -5.25 3.10 -3.47
C ASP A 109 -5.27 2.93 -1.95
N THR A 110 -6.00 3.82 -1.27
CA THR A 110 -6.11 3.80 0.19
C THR A 110 -6.76 2.50 0.69
N LEU A 111 -7.68 1.93 -0.10
CA LEU A 111 -8.32 0.67 0.23
C LEU A 111 -7.36 -0.50 0.07
N ASP A 112 -6.56 -0.52 -0.98
CA ASP A 112 -5.55 -1.56 -1.18
C ASP A 112 -4.48 -1.52 -0.09
N ASP A 113 -3.97 -0.32 0.24
CA ASP A 113 -3.03 -0.10 1.36
C ASP A 113 -3.56 -0.67 2.69
N ASP A 114 -4.86 -0.49 2.99
CA ASP A 114 -5.47 -1.03 4.21
C ASP A 114 -5.51 -2.57 4.19
N TYR A 115 -5.82 -3.17 3.05
CA TYR A 115 -5.84 -4.63 2.91
C TYR A 115 -4.44 -5.25 2.88
N GLU A 116 -3.46 -4.60 2.27
CA GLU A 116 -2.05 -4.99 2.36
C GLU A 116 -1.60 -4.99 3.82
N HIS A 117 -1.89 -3.93 4.57
CA HIS A 117 -1.58 -3.86 6.00
C HIS A 117 -2.30 -4.96 6.82
N GLN A 118 -3.55 -5.29 6.51
CA GLN A 118 -4.25 -6.41 7.15
C GLN A 118 -3.60 -7.76 6.85
N TYR A 119 -3.11 -7.95 5.62
CA TYR A 119 -2.35 -9.14 5.24
C TYR A 119 -1.01 -9.22 5.98
N ASP A 120 -0.24 -8.13 6.00
CA ASP A 120 1.06 -8.05 6.68
C ASP A 120 0.96 -8.28 8.19
N THR A 121 -0.15 -7.87 8.80
CA THR A 121 -0.42 -8.09 10.23
C THR A 121 -1.08 -9.43 10.54
N GLY A 122 -1.24 -10.30 9.54
CA GLY A 122 -1.79 -11.65 9.69
C GLY A 122 -3.30 -11.70 9.96
N LYS A 123 -4.01 -10.58 9.78
CA LYS A 123 -5.48 -10.50 9.92
C LYS A 123 -6.21 -10.98 8.67
N LEU A 124 -5.53 -11.01 7.53
CA LEU A 124 -6.05 -11.45 6.25
C LEU A 124 -5.18 -12.59 5.70
N SER A 125 -5.80 -13.66 5.20
CA SER A 125 -5.06 -14.74 4.56
C SER A 125 -4.55 -14.32 3.17
N ALA A 126 -3.41 -14.86 2.75
CA ALA A 126 -2.84 -14.59 1.41
C ALA A 126 -3.83 -14.88 0.26
N ALA A 127 -4.65 -15.92 0.40
CA ALA A 127 -5.65 -16.28 -0.60
C ALA A 127 -6.76 -15.23 -0.70
N LYS A 128 -7.20 -14.69 0.45
CA LYS A 128 -8.24 -13.66 0.48
C LYS A 128 -7.71 -12.31 0.01
N TYR A 129 -6.50 -11.94 0.41
CA TYR A 129 -5.83 -10.73 -0.08
C TYR A 129 -5.74 -10.72 -1.62
N LYS A 130 -5.27 -11.81 -2.23
CA LYS A 130 -5.23 -11.92 -3.71
C LYS A 130 -6.59 -11.86 -4.40
N GLU A 131 -7.67 -12.25 -3.73
CA GLU A 131 -9.03 -12.10 -4.28
C GLU A 131 -9.45 -10.62 -4.27
N ILE A 132 -9.08 -9.91 -3.21
CA ILE A 132 -9.37 -8.49 -2.99
C ILE A 132 -8.55 -7.61 -3.95
N GLU A 133 -7.24 -7.81 -4.00
CA GLU A 133 -6.29 -7.14 -4.91
C GLU A 133 -6.82 -7.17 -6.35
N ARG A 134 -7.09 -8.37 -6.89
CA ARG A 134 -7.67 -8.53 -8.24
C ARG A 134 -8.99 -7.81 -8.45
N ARG A 135 -9.77 -7.60 -7.38
CA ARG A 135 -11.04 -6.90 -7.47
C ARG A 135 -10.84 -5.40 -7.52
N ILE A 136 -9.85 -4.88 -6.78
CA ILE A 136 -9.41 -3.49 -6.82
C ILE A 136 -8.78 -3.17 -8.18
N ASP A 137 -7.85 -3.99 -8.67
CA ASP A 137 -7.25 -3.86 -10.01
C ASP A 137 -8.33 -3.73 -11.09
N ALA A 138 -9.37 -4.59 -11.03
CA ALA A 138 -10.45 -4.58 -12.01
C ALA A 138 -11.41 -3.37 -11.89
N LEU A 139 -11.31 -2.58 -10.82
CA LEU A 139 -11.98 -1.30 -10.66
C LEU A 139 -11.10 -0.16 -11.18
N GLU A 140 -9.79 -0.20 -10.92
CA GLU A 140 -8.79 0.72 -11.45
C GLU A 140 -8.72 0.65 -12.98
N ASP A 141 -8.67 -0.55 -13.56
CA ASP A 141 -8.75 -0.76 -15.01
C ASP A 141 -9.95 -0.05 -15.66
N LYS A 142 -11.07 0.06 -14.93
CA LYS A 142 -12.27 0.76 -15.42
C LYS A 142 -12.17 2.27 -15.25
N LEU A 143 -11.45 2.75 -14.25
CA LEU A 143 -11.14 4.16 -14.09
C LEU A 143 -10.18 4.61 -15.19
N ASP A 144 -9.11 3.87 -15.43
CA ASP A 144 -8.15 4.12 -16.51
C ASP A 144 -8.87 4.20 -17.86
N PHE A 145 -9.73 3.22 -18.16
CA PHE A 145 -10.52 3.26 -19.39
C PHE A 145 -11.47 4.47 -19.45
N ALA A 146 -12.01 4.91 -18.32
CA ALA A 146 -12.87 6.09 -18.26
C ALA A 146 -12.06 7.39 -18.45
N GLU A 147 -10.84 7.44 -17.92
CA GLU A 147 -9.85 8.51 -18.11
C GLU A 147 -9.44 8.63 -19.56
N ASP A 148 -8.98 7.53 -20.17
CA ASP A 148 -8.67 7.46 -21.61
C ASP A 148 -9.85 7.96 -22.45
N THR A 149 -11.07 7.56 -22.09
CA THR A 149 -12.29 8.00 -22.79
C THR A 149 -12.51 9.51 -22.65
N LEU A 150 -12.23 10.07 -21.47
CA LEU A 150 -12.34 11.50 -21.20
C LEU A 150 -11.30 12.29 -22.01
N GLU A 151 -10.04 11.88 -21.96
CA GLU A 151 -8.93 12.48 -22.71
C GLU A 151 -9.19 12.47 -24.21
N ASN A 152 -9.52 11.30 -24.75
CA ASN A 152 -9.85 11.15 -26.17
C ASN A 152 -11.06 12.01 -26.59
N LYS A 153 -12.06 12.16 -25.73
CA LYS A 153 -13.23 13.00 -26.01
C LYS A 153 -12.87 14.47 -26.11
N PHE A 154 -12.05 14.96 -25.19
CA PHE A 154 -11.73 16.39 -25.10
C PHE A 154 -10.48 16.77 -25.91
N GLY A 155 -9.70 15.78 -26.36
CA GLY A 155 -8.44 15.99 -27.08
C GLY A 155 -7.37 16.64 -26.20
N ILE A 156 -7.37 16.30 -24.91
CA ILE A 156 -6.45 16.80 -23.90
C ILE A 156 -5.74 15.56 -23.33
N ASP A 157 -4.42 15.57 -23.43
CA ASP A 157 -3.49 14.63 -22.80
C ASP A 157 -2.97 15.33 -21.54
N ASP A 158 -3.06 14.68 -20.38
CA ASP A 158 -2.65 15.22 -19.07
C ASP A 158 -1.16 14.94 -18.79
#